data_AF-A0AAD5RCI3-F1
#
_entry.id   AF-A0AAD5RCI3-F1
#
_cell.length_a   1.000
_cell.length_b   1.000
_cell.length_c   1.000
_cell.angle_alpha   90.00
_cell.angle_beta   90.00
_cell.angle_gamma   90.00
#
_symmetry.space_group_name_H-M   'P 1'
#
loop_
_entity.id
_entity.type
_entity.pdbx_description
1 polymer ?
#
loop_
_entity_poly.entity_id
_entity_poly.type
_entity_poly.pdbx_seq_one_letter_code
_entity_poly.pdbx_strand_id
1 'polypeptide(L)'
;MNGPVTDFACAYHICGSEDATTKDYNEDDEFPSPKVSLVCQYGRPYLGGSVPIYEIGQPCTACGGKTSDACIWKALCNNSVV
;
A
#
# COMPACT_ATOMS: atom_id res chain seq x y z
N MET A 1 -8.72 1.58 -3.29
CA MET A 1 -9.00 0.17 -2.97
C MET A 1 -8.99 -0.62 -4.27
N ASN A 2 -8.65 -1.90 -4.28
CA ASN A 2 -8.77 -2.80 -5.43
C ASN A 2 -9.05 -4.19 -4.83
N GLY A 3 -10.33 -4.58 -4.75
CA GLY A 3 -10.79 -5.76 -4.01
C GLY A 3 -10.07 -7.07 -4.39
N PRO A 4 -9.77 -7.29 -5.68
CA PRO A 4 -9.01 -8.46 -6.12
C PRO A 4 -7.51 -8.48 -5.73
N VAL A 5 -6.92 -7.37 -5.30
CA VAL A 5 -5.49 -7.33 -4.95
C VAL A 5 -5.30 -7.82 -3.52
N THR A 6 -4.43 -8.83 -3.38
CA THR A 6 -4.17 -9.50 -2.10
C THR A 6 -2.80 -9.17 -1.53
N ASP A 7 -1.86 -8.80 -2.40
CA ASP A 7 -0.45 -8.67 -2.06
C ASP A 7 0.04 -7.25 -2.32
N PHE A 8 0.92 -6.76 -1.45
CA PHE A 8 1.60 -5.47 -1.64
C PHE A 8 2.96 -5.49 -0.95
N ALA A 9 3.86 -4.63 -1.43
CA ALA A 9 5.14 -4.36 -0.80
C ALA A 9 5.38 -2.86 -0.75
N CYS A 10 5.93 -2.36 0.34
CA CYS A 10 6.26 -0.95 0.49
C CYS A 10 7.74 -0.77 0.80
N ALA A 11 8.31 0.31 0.30
CA ALA A 11 9.64 0.79 0.63
C ALA A 11 9.55 2.27 0.98
N TYR A 12 10.46 2.74 1.82
CA TYR A 12 10.63 4.16 2.10
C TYR A 12 12.07 4.59 1.82
N HIS A 13 12.25 5.85 1.50
CA HIS A 13 13.55 6.47 1.30
C HIS A 13 13.54 7.87 1.93
N ILE A 14 14.59 8.19 2.68
CA ILE A 14 14.78 9.51 3.28
C ILE A 14 15.69 10.29 2.33
N CYS A 15 15.12 11.27 1.63
CA CYS A 15 15.85 12.14 0.72
C CYS A 15 16.52 13.28 1.48
N GLY A 16 17.74 13.64 1.10
CA GLY A 16 18.45 14.80 1.66
C GLY A 16 19.15 14.55 3.00
N SER A 17 19.29 13.29 3.43
CA SER A 17 19.99 12.94 4.68
C SER A 17 21.52 12.94 4.56
N GLU A 18 22.07 12.90 3.35
CA GLU A 18 23.52 12.68 3.12
C GLU A 18 24.29 13.98 2.86
N ASP A 19 23.62 15.04 2.37
CA ASP A 19 24.24 16.32 2.01
C ASP A 19 24.58 17.23 3.21
N ALA A 20 24.14 16.88 4.42
CA ALA A 20 24.38 17.68 5.62
C ALA A 20 25.83 17.59 6.16
N THR A 21 26.68 16.74 5.57
CA THR A 21 28.04 16.48 6.09
C THR A 21 29.17 17.06 5.23
N THR A 22 28.89 17.63 4.06
CA THR A 22 29.94 18.03 3.09
C THR A 22 29.83 19.45 2.52
N LYS A 23 28.94 20.29 3.04
CA LYS A 23 28.89 21.71 2.63
C LYS A 23 29.26 22.60 3.80
N ASP A 24 30.29 23.43 3.61
CA ASP A 24 30.56 24.61 4.43
C ASP A 24 29.29 25.48 4.42
N TYR A 25 28.50 25.40 5.49
CA TYR A 25 27.26 26.15 5.60
C TYR A 25 27.56 27.57 6.08
N ASN A 26 27.20 28.57 5.27
CA ASN A 26 26.97 29.92 5.77
C ASN A 26 25.74 29.90 6.69
N GLU A 27 25.79 30.64 7.79
CA GLU A 27 24.80 30.62 8.89
C GLU A 27 23.36 31.03 8.49
N ASP A 28 23.13 31.42 7.23
CA ASP A 28 21.85 31.91 6.70
C ASP A 28 21.07 30.88 5.85
N ASP A 29 21.62 29.69 5.57
CA ASP A 29 20.95 28.68 4.74
C ASP A 29 20.08 27.72 5.58
N GLU A 30 18.78 27.79 5.37
CA GLU A 30 17.76 26.91 5.97
C GLU A 30 18.13 25.44 5.73
N PHE A 31 18.39 24.68 6.80
CA PHE A 31 18.69 23.25 6.69
C PHE A 31 17.61 22.55 5.86
N PRO A 32 17.95 21.85 4.75
CA PRO A 32 16.94 21.15 3.98
C PRO A 32 16.30 20.10 4.88
N SER A 33 15.02 20.29 5.19
CA SER A 33 14.27 19.33 5.98
C SER A 33 14.24 17.99 5.22
N PRO A 34 14.63 16.87 5.87
CA PRO A 34 14.66 15.58 5.20
C PRO A 34 13.26 15.23 4.70
N LYS A 35 13.16 14.81 3.44
CA LYS A 35 11.89 14.42 2.84
C LYS A 35 11.76 12.91 2.87
N VAL A 36 10.68 12.39 3.43
CA VAL A 36 10.40 10.95 3.41
C VAL A 36 9.56 10.63 2.17
N SER A 37 10.07 9.78 1.30
CA SER A 37 9.34 9.17 0.19
C SER A 37 8.88 7.78 0.60
N LEU A 38 7.58 7.48 0.46
CA LEU A 38 6.98 6.18 0.71
C LEU A 38 6.36 5.67 -0.59
N VAL A 39 6.77 4.49 -1.03
CA VAL A 39 6.29 3.87 -2.27
C VAL A 39 5.76 2.48 -1.96
N CYS A 40 4.52 2.21 -2.34
CA CYS A 40 3.93 0.88 -2.26
C CYS A 40 3.59 0.37 -3.67
N GLN A 41 3.95 -0.87 -3.95
CA GLN A 41 3.56 -1.59 -5.15
C GLN A 41 2.57 -2.68 -4.80
N TYR A 42 1.52 -2.80 -5.62
CA TYR A 42 0.44 -3.76 -5.46
C TYR A 42 0.61 -4.90 -6.47
N GLY A 43 0.35 -6.13 -6.01
CA GLY A 43 0.34 -7.33 -6.86
C GLY A 43 -0.76 -7.31 -7.91
N ARG A 44 -0.78 -8.34 -8.76
CA ARG A 44 -1.85 -8.51 -9.74
C ARG A 44 -3.17 -8.91 -9.06
N PRO A 45 -4.33 -8.58 -9.65
CA PRO A 45 -4.49 -7.84 -10.90
C PRO A 45 -4.32 -6.33 -10.72
N TYR A 46 -3.66 -5.69 -11.69
CA TYR A 46 -3.51 -4.23 -11.70
C TYR A 46 -4.85 -3.53 -11.96
N LEU A 47 -4.99 -2.30 -11.48
CA LEU A 47 -6.11 -1.43 -11.83
C LEU A 47 -6.12 -1.20 -13.35
N GLY A 48 -7.19 -1.62 -14.01
CA GLY A 48 -7.41 -1.42 -15.44
C GLY A 48 -8.58 -0.47 -15.67
N GLY A 49 -8.48 0.39 -16.69
CA GLY A 49 -9.55 1.31 -17.10
C GLY A 49 -10.71 0.60 -17.79
N SER A 50 -11.43 -0.24 -17.07
CA SER A 50 -12.68 -0.94 -17.48
C SER A 50 -13.09 -2.03 -16.49
N VAL A 51 -12.20 -2.39 -15.55
CA VAL A 51 -12.45 -3.43 -14.55
C VAL A 51 -13.01 -2.77 -13.29
N PRO A 52 -14.13 -3.27 -12.72
CA PRO A 52 -14.66 -2.75 -11.47
C PRO A 52 -13.62 -2.94 -10.35
N ILE A 53 -13.52 -1.92 -9.51
CA ILE A 53 -12.54 -1.85 -8.43
C ILE A 53 -12.83 -2.92 -7.35
N TYR A 54 -14.09 -3.29 -7.17
CA TYR A 54 -14.56 -4.35 -6.29
C TYR A 54 -15.95 -4.81 -6.74
N GLU A 55 -16.36 -5.99 -6.32
CA GLU A 55 -17.71 -6.48 -6.55
C GLU A 55 -18.70 -5.85 -5.57
N ILE A 56 -19.86 -5.44 -6.07
CA ILE A 56 -20.93 -4.88 -5.25
C ILE A 56 -21.72 -6.03 -4.62
N GLY A 57 -21.83 -6.04 -3.30
CA GLY A 57 -22.61 -7.04 -2.58
C GLY A 57 -22.43 -6.96 -1.07
N GLN A 58 -23.09 -7.86 -0.35
CA GLN A 58 -22.84 -8.04 1.08
C GLN A 58 -21.40 -8.51 1.30
N PRO A 59 -20.68 -8.01 2.32
CA PRO A 59 -19.31 -8.43 2.56
C PRO A 59 -19.17 -9.94 2.66
N CYS A 60 -18.03 -10.44 2.16
CA CYS A 60 -17.66 -11.85 2.16
C CYS A 60 -18.54 -12.81 1.33
N THR A 61 -19.55 -12.32 0.62
CA THR A 61 -20.36 -13.16 -0.29
C THR A 61 -19.51 -13.83 -1.36
N ALA A 62 -18.45 -13.15 -1.81
CA ALA A 62 -17.54 -13.60 -2.86
C ALA A 62 -16.40 -14.51 -2.36
N CYS A 63 -16.22 -14.74 -1.05
CA CYS A 63 -15.06 -15.48 -0.51
C CYS A 63 -15.14 -17.02 -0.66
N GLY A 64 -15.97 -17.55 -1.55
CA GLY A 64 -15.91 -18.97 -1.97
C GLY A 64 -16.39 -20.04 -0.97
N GLY A 65 -16.72 -19.72 0.29
CA GLY A 65 -17.24 -20.72 1.23
C GLY A 65 -17.66 -20.14 2.57
N LYS A 66 -18.81 -20.60 3.10
CA LYS A 66 -19.52 -20.10 4.29
C LYS A 66 -18.86 -20.45 5.64
N THR A 67 -17.55 -20.64 5.69
CA THR A 67 -16.85 -20.82 6.96
C THR A 67 -16.40 -19.45 7.48
N SER A 68 -16.52 -19.23 8.79
CA SER A 68 -16.10 -17.98 9.44
C SER A 68 -14.65 -17.59 9.11
N ASP A 69 -13.83 -18.58 8.80
CA ASP A 69 -12.39 -18.43 8.64
C ASP A 69 -12.00 -17.84 7.28
N ALA A 70 -12.91 -17.93 6.29
CA ALA A 70 -12.76 -17.31 4.97
C ALA A 70 -13.10 -15.80 5.00
N CYS A 71 -13.76 -15.30 6.05
CA CYS A 71 -14.23 -13.92 6.18
C CYS A 71 -13.65 -13.25 7.44
N ILE A 72 -12.51 -12.58 7.29
CA ILE A 72 -11.86 -11.87 8.38
C ILE A 72 -12.60 -10.56 8.64
N TRP A 73 -12.81 -10.25 9.92
CA TRP A 73 -13.45 -9.01 10.39
C TRP A 73 -14.83 -8.73 9.79
N LYS A 74 -15.52 -9.78 9.31
CA LYS A 74 -16.83 -9.67 8.63
C LYS A 74 -16.81 -8.78 7.37
N ALA A 75 -15.62 -8.54 6.80
CA ALA A 75 -15.45 -7.56 5.72
C ALA A 75 -14.44 -7.96 4.63
N LEU A 76 -13.43 -8.79 4.95
CA LEU A 76 -12.33 -9.12 4.05
C LEU A 76 -12.23 -10.63 3.83
N CYS A 77 -11.89 -11.04 2.61
CA CYS A 77 -11.61 -12.45 2.33
C CYS A 77 -10.24 -12.85 2.88
N ASN A 78 -10.17 -14.01 3.54
CA ASN A 78 -8.92 -14.61 3.96
C ASN A 78 -8.29 -15.39 2.79
N ASN A 79 -7.33 -14.79 2.12
CA ASN A 79 -6.62 -15.46 1.02
C ASN A 79 -5.57 -16.48 1.51
N SER A 80 -5.42 -16.67 2.82
CA SER A 80 -4.51 -17.68 3.39
C SER A 80 -5.17 -19.07 3.55
N VAL A 81 -6.48 -19.18 3.28
CA VAL A 81 -7.28 -20.40 3.46
C VAL A 81 -7.77 -20.95 2.11
N VAL A 82 -7.13 -20.52 1.02
CA VAL A 82 -7.40 -20.94 -0.36
C VAL A 82 -6.32 -21.89 -0.84
#